data_AF-A0A1Y3BSV4-F1
#
_entry.id   AF-A0A1Y3BSV4-F1
#
_cell.length_a   1.000
_cell.length_b   1.000
_cell.length_c   1.000
_cell.angle_alpha   90.00
_cell.angle_beta   90.00
_cell.angle_gamma   90.00
#
_symmetry.space_group_name_H-M   'P 1'
#
loop_
_entity.id
_entity.type
_entity.pdbx_description
1 polymer ?
#
loop_
_entity_poly.entity_id
_entity_poly.type
_entity_poly.pdbx_seq_one_letter_code
_entity_poly.pdbx_strand_id
1 'polypeptide(L)'
;MTEATKKKHVARELNDFYHLPDPGEQIVQVLRGCGNNLHEVRTCNGEQYLVSMPTKFRRSVWIKRGDYLIVTPIEEGNKVRAEIHSILLKDHIRYLKQQNKW
;
A
#
# COMPACT_ATOMS: atom_id res chain seq x y z
N MET A 1 12.20 7.81 -20.68
CA MET A 1 12.20 8.53 -19.39
C MET A 1 13.29 7.98 -18.50
N THR A 2 14.07 8.83 -17.82
CA THR A 2 15.13 8.39 -16.90
C THR A 2 14.54 7.93 -15.56
N GLU A 3 15.25 7.03 -14.84
CA GLU A 3 14.82 6.52 -13.52
C GLU A 3 14.58 7.65 -12.51
N ALA A 4 15.34 8.75 -12.59
CA ALA A 4 15.18 9.91 -11.72
C ALA A 4 13.83 10.63 -11.92
N THR A 5 13.40 10.82 -13.17
CA THR A 5 12.11 11.44 -13.49
C THR A 5 10.95 10.55 -13.03
N LYS A 6 11.07 9.22 -13.20
CA LYS A 6 10.07 8.26 -12.69
C LYS A 6 9.90 8.35 -11.17
N LYS A 7 11.01 8.39 -10.40
CA LYS A 7 10.96 8.53 -8.94
C LYS A 7 10.29 9.84 -8.50
N LYS A 8 10.59 10.96 -9.17
CA LYS A 8 9.97 12.25 -8.88
C LYS A 8 8.46 12.24 -9.13
N HIS A 9 8.01 11.61 -10.22
CA HIS A 9 6.58 11.46 -10.52
C HIS A 9 5.87 10.60 -9.47
N VAL A 10 6.43 9.44 -9.13
CA VAL A 10 5.85 8.53 -8.13
C VAL A 10 5.77 9.19 -6.74
N ALA A 11 6.83 9.91 -6.34
CA ALA A 11 6.82 10.64 -5.07
C ALA A 11 5.78 11.77 -5.05
N ARG A 12 5.58 12.46 -6.18
CA ARG A 12 4.52 13.47 -6.30
C ARG A 12 3.14 12.83 -6.18
N GLU A 13 2.87 11.75 -6.91
CA GLU A 13 1.58 11.06 -6.85
C GLU A 13 1.25 10.54 -5.45
N LEU A 14 2.23 9.99 -4.75
CA LEU A 14 2.03 9.52 -3.37
C LEU A 14 1.73 10.64 -2.38
N ASN A 15 2.15 11.88 -2.65
CA ASN A 15 1.95 12.99 -1.72
C ASN A 15 0.74 13.86 -2.06
N ASP A 16 0.31 13.87 -3.33
CA ASP A 16 -0.77 14.71 -3.83
C ASP A 16 -2.14 14.02 -3.76
N PHE A 17 -2.18 12.68 -3.87
CA PHE A 17 -3.44 11.94 -3.93
C PHE A 17 -3.87 11.40 -2.57
N TYR A 18 -4.73 12.16 -1.89
CA TYR A 18 -5.55 11.70 -0.77
C TYR A 18 -6.66 10.77 -1.28
N HIS A 19 -6.31 9.53 -1.65
CA HIS A 19 -7.32 8.54 -2.02
C HIS A 19 -8.15 8.13 -0.80
N LEU A 20 -9.47 8.29 -0.93
CA LEU A 20 -10.42 7.61 -0.07
C LEU A 20 -10.46 6.14 -0.51
N PRO A 21 -10.51 5.16 0.40
CA PRO A 21 -10.64 3.76 0.02
C PRO A 21 -11.94 3.57 -0.76
N ASP A 22 -11.81 3.07 -1.99
CA ASP A 22 -12.93 2.66 -2.82
C ASP A 22 -13.59 1.38 -2.27
N PRO A 23 -14.85 1.04 -2.63
CA PRO A 23 -15.60 -0.07 -2.04
C PRO A 23 -15.05 -1.49 -2.31
N GLY A 24 -13.87 -1.62 -2.93
CA GLY A 24 -13.13 -2.88 -3.08
C GLY A 24 -11.73 -2.85 -2.48
N GLU A 25 -11.31 -1.73 -1.90
CA GLU A 25 -9.98 -1.57 -1.33
C GLU A 25 -9.99 -1.77 0.19
N GLN A 26 -8.92 -2.34 0.71
CA GLN A 26 -8.78 -2.60 2.14
C GLN A 26 -7.55 -1.91 2.71
N ILE A 27 -7.70 -1.38 3.92
CA ILE A 27 -6.58 -0.85 4.69
C ILE A 27 -5.94 -2.01 5.45
N VAL A 28 -4.64 -2.17 5.30
CA VAL A 28 -3.86 -3.21 5.96
C VAL A 28 -2.62 -2.64 6.62
N GLN A 29 -2.13 -3.30 7.66
CA GLN A 29 -0.90 -2.94 8.35
C GLN A 29 0.23 -3.89 7.97
N VAL A 30 1.43 -3.35 7.73
CA VAL A 30 2.61 -4.14 7.40
C VAL A 30 3.21 -4.77 8.65
N LEU A 31 3.38 -6.10 8.62
CA LEU A 31 4.06 -6.85 9.67
C LEU A 31 5.55 -6.99 9.37
N ARG A 32 5.90 -7.49 8.19
CA ARG A 32 7.28 -7.70 7.75
C ARG A 32 7.40 -7.73 6.22
N GLY A 33 8.60 -7.47 5.71
CA GLY A 33 8.95 -7.75 4.32
C GLY A 33 9.44 -9.18 4.16
N CYS A 34 8.84 -9.95 3.26
CA CYS A 34 9.23 -11.35 2.98
C CYS A 34 10.27 -11.48 1.86
N GLY A 35 10.80 -10.37 1.35
CA GLY A 35 11.71 -10.36 0.20
C GLY A 35 10.97 -10.44 -1.13
N ASN A 36 11.70 -10.28 -2.25
CA ASN A 36 11.14 -10.29 -3.62
C ASN A 36 9.99 -9.29 -3.88
N ASN A 37 9.98 -8.13 -3.20
CA ASN A 37 8.88 -7.15 -3.24
C ASN A 37 7.53 -7.70 -2.72
N LEU A 38 7.58 -8.74 -1.88
CA LEU A 38 6.45 -9.24 -1.13
C LEU A 38 6.47 -8.70 0.29
N HIS A 39 5.30 -8.33 0.77
CA HIS A 39 5.11 -7.84 2.13
C HIS A 39 4.03 -8.68 2.80
N GLU A 40 4.29 -9.09 4.04
CA GLU A 40 3.27 -9.71 4.87
C GLU A 40 2.52 -8.61 5.60
N VAL A 41 1.20 -8.62 5.43
CA VAL A 41 0.31 -7.61 5.98
C VAL A 41 -0.77 -8.27 6.83
N ARG A 42 -1.38 -7.46 7.69
CA ARG A 42 -2.50 -7.82 8.54
C ARG A 42 -3.70 -6.96 8.20
N THR A 43 -4.84 -7.59 7.93
CA THR A 43 -6.14 -6.92 7.79
C THR A 43 -6.72 -6.52 9.14
N CYS A 44 -7.70 -5.62 9.13
CA CYS A 44 -8.51 -5.26 10.30
C CYS A 44 -9.16 -6.48 10.98
N ASN A 45 -9.52 -7.49 10.19
CA ASN A 45 -10.10 -8.76 10.68
C ASN A 45 -9.07 -9.67 11.36
N GLY A 46 -7.79 -9.29 11.38
CA GLY A 46 -6.72 -10.06 12.01
C GLY A 46 -6.07 -11.11 11.12
N GLU A 47 -6.60 -11.35 9.91
CA GLU A 47 -6.00 -12.24 8.92
C GLU A 47 -4.65 -11.71 8.42
N GLN A 48 -3.75 -12.63 8.07
CA GLN A 48 -2.43 -12.31 7.55
C GLN A 48 -2.25 -12.95 6.17
N TYR A 49 -1.73 -12.17 5.24
CA TYR A 49 -1.46 -12.65 3.88
C TYR A 49 -0.32 -11.88 3.25
N LEU A 50 0.16 -12.39 2.12
CA LEU A 50 1.20 -11.73 1.33
C LEU A 50 0.57 -10.81 0.31
N VAL A 51 1.17 -9.64 0.17
CA VAL A 51 0.85 -8.66 -0.86
C VAL A 51 2.04 -8.38 -1.73
N SER A 52 1.77 -8.21 -3.02
CA SER A 52 2.77 -7.83 -4.00
C SER A 52 2.85 -6.32 -4.13
N MET A 53 4.07 -5.80 -4.27
CA MET A 53 4.29 -4.41 -4.59
C MET A 53 4.27 -4.17 -6.10
N PRO A 54 3.45 -3.21 -6.59
CA PRO A 54 3.42 -2.84 -7.99
C PRO A 54 4.78 -2.40 -8.50
N THR A 55 5.03 -2.66 -9.78
CA THR A 55 6.27 -2.29 -10.47
C THR A 55 6.54 -0.79 -10.48
N LYS A 56 5.51 0.07 -10.31
CA LYS A 56 5.66 1.52 -10.17
C LYS A 56 6.42 1.93 -8.91
N PHE A 57 6.23 1.24 -7.79
CA PHE A 57 6.82 1.60 -6.50
C PHE A 57 8.15 0.91 -6.20
N ARG A 58 8.48 -0.17 -6.92
CA ARG A 58 9.75 -0.89 -6.77
C ARG A 58 10.93 0.09 -6.94
N ARG A 59 11.89 0.03 -6.02
CA ARG A 59 13.10 0.90 -5.96
C ARG A 59 12.83 2.40 -5.75
N SER A 60 11.57 2.79 -5.54
CA SER A 60 11.18 4.20 -5.34
C SER A 60 10.68 4.45 -3.92
N VAL A 61 10.05 3.45 -3.29
CA VAL A 61 9.50 3.58 -1.93
C VAL A 61 10.00 2.46 -1.03
N TRP A 62 10.29 2.79 0.22
CA TRP A 62 10.61 1.85 1.27
C TRP A 62 9.46 1.74 2.25
N ILE A 63 8.97 0.52 2.45
CA ILE A 63 7.89 0.20 3.38
C ILE A 63 8.53 -0.43 4.63
N LYS A 64 8.14 0.05 5.81
CA LYS A 64 8.60 -0.45 7.11
C LYS A 64 7.47 -1.15 7.85
N ARG A 65 7.84 -1.92 8.88
CA ARG A 65 6.88 -2.52 9.80
C ARG A 65 6.07 -1.44 10.50
N GLY A 66 4.75 -1.62 10.57
CA GLY A 66 3.83 -0.68 11.19
C GLY A 66 3.28 0.39 10.24
N ASP A 67 3.78 0.45 8.99
CA ASP A 67 3.17 1.28 7.96
C ASP A 67 1.80 0.72 7.55
N TYR A 68 0.93 1.61 7.09
CA TYR A 68 -0.39 1.26 6.59
C TYR A 68 -0.42 1.37 5.07
N LEU A 69 -1.13 0.45 4.43
CA LEU A 69 -1.23 0.34 2.99
C LEU A 69 -2.70 0.20 2.60
N ILE A 70 -3.04 0.73 1.43
CA ILE A 70 -4.27 0.40 0.74
C ILE A 70 -3.93 -0.73 -0.23
N VAL A 71 -4.69 -1.82 -0.16
CA VAL A 71 -4.52 -2.98 -1.03
C VAL A 71 -5.81 -3.28 -1.77
N THR A 72 -5.65 -3.77 -3.00
CA THR A 72 -6.74 -4.29 -3.81
C THR A 72 -6.64 -5.82 -3.80
N PRO A 73 -7.64 -6.55 -3.30
CA PRO A 73 -7.63 -8.00 -3.25
C PRO A 73 -7.64 -8.59 -4.66
N ILE A 74 -6.95 -9.71 -4.84
CA ILE A 74 -6.90 -10.48 -6.10
C ILE A 74 -7.52 -11.84 -5.83
N GLU A 75 -8.65 -12.13 -6.48
CA GLU A 75 -9.40 -13.37 -6.25
C GLU A 75 -8.65 -14.63 -6.72
N GLU A 76 -7.79 -14.52 -7.74
CA GLU A 76 -6.99 -15.62 -8.30
C GLU A 76 -5.69 -15.91 -7.52
N GLY A 77 -5.44 -15.18 -6.43
CA GLY A 77 -4.19 -15.21 -5.68
C GLY A 77 -4.07 -16.40 -4.73
N ASN A 78 -3.20 -17.37 -5.02
CA ASN A 78 -3.00 -18.55 -4.17
C ASN A 78 -2.19 -18.22 -2.89
N LYS A 79 -0.95 -17.70 -3.05
CA LYS A 79 -0.11 -17.23 -1.93
C LYS A 79 -0.14 -15.72 -1.74
N VAL A 80 -0.24 -14.97 -2.83
CA VAL A 80 -0.31 -13.50 -2.83
C VAL A 80 -1.77 -13.15 -3.06
N ARG A 81 -2.44 -12.58 -2.06
CA ARG A 81 -3.90 -12.39 -2.08
C ARG A 81 -4.32 -10.96 -2.42
N ALA A 82 -3.38 -10.02 -2.47
CA ALA A 82 -3.66 -8.64 -2.84
C ALA A 82 -2.44 -7.94 -3.45
N GLU A 83 -2.70 -6.84 -4.15
CA GLU A 83 -1.68 -5.92 -4.64
C GLU A 83 -1.77 -4.58 -3.90
N ILE A 84 -0.63 -3.95 -3.63
CA ILE A 84 -0.57 -2.64 -2.98
C ILE A 84 -1.03 -1.56 -3.96
N HIS A 85 -2.12 -0.86 -3.69
CA HIS A 85 -2.57 0.26 -4.51
C HIS A 85 -1.79 1.54 -4.18
N SER A 86 -1.75 1.88 -2.90
CA SER A 86 -1.19 3.12 -2.35
C SER A 86 -0.65 2.94 -0.93
N ILE A 87 0.30 3.79 -0.55
CA ILE A 87 0.95 3.77 0.77
C ILE A 87 0.36 4.90 1.60
N LEU A 88 -0.09 4.61 2.83
CA LEU A 88 -0.70 5.60 3.70
C LEU A 88 0.37 6.27 4.57
N LEU A 89 0.59 7.56 4.32
CA LEU A 89 1.40 8.42 5.16
C LEU A 89 0.59 8.91 6.37
N LYS A 90 1.29 9.44 7.39
CA LYS A 90 0.64 9.94 8.62
C LYS A 90 -0.44 10.98 8.33
N ASP A 91 -0.23 11.85 7.33
CA ASP A 91 -1.21 12.86 6.95
C ASP A 91 -2.42 12.27 6.24
N HIS A 92 -2.25 11.18 5.47
CA HIS A 92 -3.38 10.44 4.89
C HIS A 92 -4.23 9.79 5.98
N ILE A 93 -3.59 9.22 7.01
CA ILE A 93 -4.30 8.63 8.16
C ILE A 93 -5.12 9.70 8.90
N ARG A 94 -4.55 10.91 9.09
CA ARG A 94 -5.29 12.04 9.69
C ARG A 94 -6.49 12.44 8.84
N TYR A 95 -6.33 12.52 7.53
CA TYR A 95 -7.41 12.81 6.60
C TYR A 95 -8.52 11.76 6.63
N LEU A 96 -8.16 10.47 6.62
CA LEU A 96 -9.13 9.36 6.73
C LEU A 96 -9.91 9.38 8.04
N LYS A 97 -9.23 9.71 9.16
CA LYS A 97 -9.89 9.88 10.46
C LYS A 97 -10.87 11.05 10.48
N GLN A 98 -10.54 12.18 9.86
CA GLN A 98 -11.46 13.31 9.72
C GLN A 98 -12.70 12.94 8.90
N GLN A 99 -12.54 12.07 7.90
CA GLN A 99 -13.62 11.59 7.06
C GLN A 99 -14.39 10.39 7.65
N ASN A 100 -14.07 9.93 8.88
CA ASN A 100 -14.63 8.71 9.51
C ASN A 100 -14.50 7.43 8.65
N LYS A 101 -13.43 7.33 7.84
CA LYS A 101 -13.15 6.17 6.97
C LYS A 101 -11.87 5.43 7.37
N TRP A 102 -11.53 5.44 8.66
CA TRP A 102 -10.37 4.76 9.24
C TRP A 102 -10.77 3.51 10.02
#